data_AF-A0A356X5I7-F1
#
_entry.id   AF-A0A356X5I7-F1
#
_cell.length_a   1.000
_cell.length_b   1.000
_cell.length_c   1.000
_cell.angle_alpha   90.00
_cell.angle_beta   90.00
_cell.angle_gamma   90.00
#
_symmetry.space_group_name_H-M   'P 1'
#
loop_
_entity.id
_entity.type
_entity.pdbx_description
1 polymer ?
#
loop_
_entity_poly.entity_id
_entity_poly.type
_entity_poly.pdbx_seq_one_letter_code
_entity_poly.pdbx_strand_id
1 'polypeptide(L)'
;MEIIKDNNDGRLTNRDIALAAYSLAEMHNLYLRALENGEYGEDMTREQMEETIDRIRLAHTKFDALLKLTTEATEQQEEDGE
;
A
#
# COMPACT_ATOMS: atom_id res chain seq x y z
N MET A 1 30.10 -17.61 -1.45
CA MET A 1 28.73 -17.59 -0.88
C MET A 1 28.61 -16.25 -0.19
N GLU A 2 28.02 -15.28 -0.87
CA GLU A 2 27.86 -13.93 -0.33
C GLU A 2 26.77 -13.99 0.73
N ILE A 3 27.13 -13.70 1.98
CA ILE A 3 26.15 -13.55 3.05
C ILE A 3 25.53 -12.17 2.84
N ILE A 4 24.35 -12.16 2.23
CA ILE A 4 23.49 -10.97 2.22
C ILE A 4 23.21 -10.67 3.69
N LYS A 5 23.78 -9.56 4.19
CA LYS A 5 23.43 -9.03 5.49
C LYS A 5 22.03 -8.45 5.36
N ASP A 6 21.04 -9.29 5.62
CA ASP A 6 19.70 -8.84 5.96
C ASP A 6 19.81 -7.91 7.17
N ASN A 7 19.78 -6.60 6.93
CA ASN A 7 19.49 -5.59 7.96
C ASN A 7 17.98 -5.65 8.28
N ASN A 8 17.49 -6.83 8.61
CA ASN A 8 16.09 -7.10 8.87
C ASN A 8 15.85 -7.00 10.38
N ASP A 9 15.83 -5.77 10.90
CA ASP A 9 15.45 -5.48 12.28
C ASP A 9 13.93 -5.66 12.52
N GLY A 10 13.21 -6.18 11.52
CA GLY A 10 11.77 -6.42 11.52
C GLY A 10 10.93 -5.15 11.31
N ARG A 11 11.55 -4.00 11.06
CA ARG A 11 10.84 -2.75 10.78
C ARG A 11 10.59 -2.59 9.29
N LEU A 12 9.44 -2.01 8.97
CA LEU A 12 9.11 -1.62 7.61
C LEU A 12 9.90 -0.38 7.22
N THR A 13 10.51 -0.40 6.04
CA THR A 13 11.17 0.76 5.46
C THR A 13 10.17 1.64 4.70
N ASN A 14 10.54 2.89 4.42
CA ASN A 14 9.72 3.78 3.56
C ASN A 14 9.48 3.15 2.19
N ARG A 15 10.44 2.37 1.68
CA ARG A 15 10.29 1.63 0.42
C ARG A 15 9.20 0.55 0.52
N ASP A 16 9.12 -0.15 1.64
CA ASP A 16 8.09 -1.17 1.86
C ASP A 16 6.70 -0.54 1.96
N ILE A 17 6.58 0.60 2.65
CA ILE A 17 5.33 1.37 2.75
C ILE A 17 4.91 1.89 1.38
N ALA A 18 5.84 2.46 0.61
CA ALA A 18 5.58 2.93 -0.75
C ALA A 18 5.14 1.80 -1.68
N LEU A 19 5.79 0.63 -1.59
CA LEU A 19 5.41 -0.55 -2.36
C LEU A 19 4.01 -1.05 -1.99
N ALA A 20 3.66 -1.04 -0.70
CA ALA A 20 2.33 -1.40 -0.23
C ALA A 20 1.26 -0.43 -0.75
N ALA A 21 1.50 0.89 -0.66
CA ALA A 21 0.60 1.90 -1.19
C ALA A 21 0.37 1.71 -2.69
N TYR A 22 1.44 1.57 -3.47
CA TYR A 22 1.37 1.33 -4.91
C TYR A 22 0.57 0.05 -5.23
N SER A 23 0.85 -1.04 -4.53
CA SER A 23 0.16 -2.32 -4.75
C SER A 23 -1.35 -2.22 -4.47
N LEU A 24 -1.74 -1.47 -3.42
CA LEU A 24 -3.15 -1.23 -3.11
C LEU A 24 -3.85 -0.38 -4.17
N ALA A 25 -3.17 0.61 -4.75
CA ALA A 25 -3.70 1.39 -5.87
C ALA A 25 -3.94 0.53 -7.11
N GLU A 26 -2.99 -0.35 -7.45
CA GLU A 26 -3.14 -1.28 -8.58
C GLU A 26 -4.27 -2.29 -8.35
N MET A 27 -4.39 -2.85 -7.15
CA MET A 27 -5.51 -3.74 -6.81
C MET A 27 -6.85 -3.02 -6.89
N HIS A 28 -6.93 -1.77 -6.40
CA HIS A 28 -8.16 -0.98 -6.51
C HIS A 28 -8.57 -0.84 -7.99
N ASN A 29 -7.64 -0.49 -8.86
CA ASN A 29 -7.91 -0.32 -10.29
C ASN A 29 -8.25 -1.64 -10.99
N LEU A 30 -7.67 -2.76 -10.54
CA LEU A 30 -8.01 -4.09 -11.03
C LEU A 30 -9.46 -4.47 -10.66
N TYR A 31 -9.81 -4.32 -9.38
CA TYR A 31 -11.14 -4.67 -8.86
C TYR A 31 -12.22 -3.74 -9.43
N LEU A 32 -11.93 -2.45 -9.61
CA LEU A 32 -12.85 -1.52 -10.23
C LEU A 32 -13.16 -1.90 -11.69
N ARG A 33 -12.14 -2.27 -12.48
CA ARG A 33 -12.34 -2.77 -13.85
C ARG A 33 -13.14 -4.07 -13.89
N ALA A 34 -12.83 -5.00 -12.99
CA ALA A 34 -13.61 -6.23 -12.85
C ALA A 34 -15.07 -5.93 -12.47
N LEU A 35 -15.30 -4.92 -11.61
CA LEU A 35 -16.64 -4.48 -11.24
C LEU A 35 -17.40 -3.93 -12.46
N GLU A 36 -16.76 -3.06 -13.25
CA GLU A 36 -17.33 -2.44 -14.45
C GLU A 36 -17.66 -3.47 -15.54
N ASN A 37 -16.84 -4.52 -15.66
CA ASN A 37 -17.01 -5.56 -16.68
C ASN A 37 -17.95 -6.70 -16.27
N GLY A 38 -18.40 -6.77 -15.02
CA GLY A 38 -19.19 -7.92 -14.56
C GLY A 38 -18.36 -9.15 -14.17
N GLU A 39 -17.05 -9.00 -14.01
CA GLU A 39 -16.08 -10.10 -13.87
C GLU A 39 -15.74 -10.39 -12.40
N TYR A 40 -16.76 -10.59 -11.55
CA TYR A 40 -16.56 -10.68 -10.11
C TYR A 40 -16.11 -12.08 -9.62
N GLY A 41 -15.95 -13.08 -10.50
CA GLY A 41 -15.75 -14.48 -10.11
C GLY A 41 -17.07 -15.14 -9.66
N GLU A 42 -17.15 -16.47 -9.73
CA GLU A 42 -18.40 -17.20 -9.44
C GLU A 42 -18.83 -17.11 -7.96
N ASP A 43 -17.88 -16.91 -7.04
CA ASP A 43 -18.11 -16.94 -5.59
C ASP A 43 -18.28 -15.56 -4.92
N MET A 44 -18.35 -14.47 -5.69
CA MET A 44 -18.44 -13.11 -5.14
C MET A 44 -19.60 -12.32 -5.74
N THR A 45 -20.44 -11.75 -4.88
CA THR A 45 -21.51 -10.85 -5.31
C THR A 45 -20.96 -9.47 -5.66
N ARG A 46 -21.73 -8.72 -6.44
CA ARG A 46 -21.40 -7.32 -6.76
C ARG A 46 -21.20 -6.46 -5.50
N GLU A 47 -22.08 -6.60 -4.52
CA GLU A 47 -22.01 -5.85 -3.26
C GLU A 47 -20.73 -6.17 -2.47
N GLN A 48 -20.32 -7.45 -2.46
CA GLN A 48 -19.07 -7.88 -1.84
C GLN A 48 -17.85 -7.33 -2.58
N MET A 49 -17.91 -7.21 -3.90
CA MET A 49 -16.87 -6.57 -4.70
C MET A 49 -16.78 -5.07 -4.37
N GLU A 50 -17.90 -4.35 -4.34
CA GLU A 50 -17.97 -2.93 -3.98
C GLU A 50 -17.39 -2.68 -2.57
N GLU A 51 -17.77 -3.51 -1.59
CA GLU A 51 -17.20 -3.43 -0.25
C GLU A 51 -15.67 -3.70 -0.24
N THR A 52 -15.22 -4.66 -1.05
CA THR A 52 -13.79 -4.97 -1.17
C THR A 52 -13.01 -3.78 -1.75
N ILE A 53 -13.54 -3.14 -2.80
CA ILE A 53 -12.96 -1.93 -3.41
C ILE A 53 -12.83 -0.81 -2.37
N ASP A 54 -13.88 -0.56 -1.59
CA ASP A 54 -13.87 0.47 -0.54
C ASP A 54 -12.82 0.18 0.55
N ARG A 55 -12.68 -1.08 0.96
CA ARG A 55 -11.65 -1.50 1.92
C ARG A 55 -10.23 -1.32 1.36
N ILE A 56 -10.00 -1.66 0.09
CA ILE A 56 -8.70 -1.44 -0.57
C ILE A 56 -8.39 0.06 -0.64
N ARG A 57 -9.36 0.89 -1.02
CA ARG A 57 -9.20 2.35 -1.07
C ARG A 57 -8.86 2.95 0.29
N LEU A 58 -9.53 2.48 1.35
CA LEU A 58 -9.25 2.91 2.72
C LEU A 58 -7.84 2.51 3.15
N ALA A 59 -7.41 1.28 2.84
CA ALA A 59 -6.06 0.83 3.13
C ALA A 59 -5.02 1.67 2.38
N HIS A 60 -5.21 1.90 1.07
CA HIS A 60 -4.32 2.74 0.26
C HIS A 60 -4.13 4.12 0.88
N THR A 61 -5.23 4.79 1.25
CA THR A 61 -5.20 6.12 1.88
C THR A 61 -4.39 6.13 3.19
N LYS A 62 -4.50 5.06 4.00
CA LYS A 62 -3.73 4.94 5.24
C LYS A 62 -2.23 4.77 4.98
N PHE A 63 -1.86 3.92 4.02
CA PHE A 63 -0.44 3.71 3.68
C PHE A 63 0.18 4.95 3.02
N ASP A 64 -0.58 5.68 2.18
CA ASP A 64 -0.14 6.97 1.63
C ASP A 64 0.09 8.01 2.73
N ALA A 65 -0.81 8.10 3.71
CA ALA A 65 -0.64 8.99 4.86
C ALA A 65 0.58 8.59 5.72
N LEU A 66 0.80 7.30 5.95
CA LEU A 66 2.00 6.81 6.66
C LEU A 66 3.28 7.19 5.92
N LEU A 67 3.30 7.06 4.59
CA LEU A 67 4.46 7.40 3.77
C LEU A 67 4.81 8.89 3.87
N LYS A 68 3.80 9.77 3.87
CA LYS A 68 3.97 11.22 4.05
C LYS A 68 4.61 11.53 5.40
N LEU A 69 4.05 10.96 6.48
CA LEU A 69 4.59 11.14 7.83
C LEU A 69 6.04 10.65 7.96
N THR A 70 6.38 9.51 7.35
CA THR A 70 7.75 8.99 7.38
C THR A 70 8.73 9.85 6.59
N THR A 71 8.28 10.45 5.49
CA THR A 71 9.13 11.35 4.68
C THR A 71 9.39 12.64 5.44
N GLU A 72 8.35 13.27 5.98
CA GLU A 72 8.45 14.50 6.80
C GLU A 72 9.33 14.30 8.05
N ALA A 73 9.23 13.15 8.71
CA ALA A 73 10.05 12.83 9.88
C ALA A 73 11.54 12.59 9.54
N THR A 74 11.84 12.17 8.30
CA THR A 74 13.23 11.97 7.85
C THR A 74 13.86 13.32 7.52
N GLU A 75 13.12 14.21 6.86
CA GLU A 75 13.59 15.56 6.49
C GLU A 75 13.87 16.43 7.74
N GLN A 76 13.05 16.35 8.79
CA GLN A 76 13.26 17.09 10.04
C GLN A 76 14.49 16.62 10.84
N GLN A 77 14.89 15.35 10.72
CA GLN A 77 16.11 14.84 11.39
C GLN A 77 17.40 15.28 10.69
N GLU A 78 17.34 15.62 9.40
CA GLU A 78 18.50 16.13 8.66
C GLU A 78 18.75 17.63 8.93
N GLU A 79 17.71 18.43 9.20
CA GLU A 79 17.85 19.87 9.51
C GLU A 79 18.31 20.16 10.95
N ASP A 80 17.94 19.35 11.94
CA ASP A 80 18.36 19.52 13.35
C ASP A 80 19.78 18.99 13.65
N GLY A 81 20.44 18.37 12.65
CA GLY A 81 21.75 17.73 12.77
C GLY A 81 22.95 18.54 12.27
N GLU A 82 22.73 19.74 11.71
CA GLU A 82 23.78 20.68 11.23
C GLU A 82 24.14 21.79 12.23
#